data_AF-A0A1I6YM67-F1
#
_entry.id   AF-A0A1I6YM67-F1
#
_cell.length_a   1.000
_cell.length_b   1.000
_cell.length_c   1.000
_cell.angle_alpha   90.00
_cell.angle_beta   90.00
_cell.angle_gamma   90.00
#
_symmetry.space_group_name_H-M   'P 1'
#
loop_
_entity.id
_entity.type
_entity.pdbx_description
1 polymer ?
#
loop_
_entity_poly.entity_id
_entity_poly.type
_entity_poly.pdbx_seq_one_letter_code
_entity_poly.pdbx_strand_id
1 'polypeptide(L)'
;MSPTPKQPITDDSIKVRQLSHYQFSWIAGDAGNPGTWTLQLVLDEGAWEEVLTIDADDADNLQDLLSTADTVFYDVSRQTLMFGTTPVGHA
;
A
#
# COMPACT_ATOMS: atom_id res chain seq x y z
N MET A 1 -24.75 24.71 -7.90
CA MET A 1 -23.52 24.20 -8.54
C MET A 1 -23.22 22.86 -7.91
N SER A 2 -23.35 21.77 -8.64
CA SER A 2 -22.89 20.47 -8.16
C SER A 2 -21.36 20.48 -8.12
N PRO A 3 -20.70 19.92 -7.09
CA PRO A 3 -19.26 19.83 -7.07
C PRO A 3 -18.80 18.98 -8.26
N THR A 4 -17.90 19.53 -9.07
CA THR A 4 -17.24 18.76 -10.13
C THR A 4 -16.43 17.66 -9.45
N PRO A 5 -16.65 16.36 -9.76
CA PRO A 5 -15.85 15.30 -9.19
C PRO A 5 -14.38 15.52 -9.60
N LYS A 6 -13.47 15.45 -8.63
CA LYS A 6 -12.03 15.53 -8.87
C LYS A 6 -11.66 14.34 -9.77
N GLN A 7 -11.22 14.61 -10.99
CA GLN A 7 -10.77 13.56 -11.91
C GLN A 7 -9.55 12.84 -11.30
N PRO A 8 -9.52 11.50 -11.29
CA PRO A 8 -8.36 10.75 -10.81
C PRO A 8 -7.12 11.06 -11.65
N ILE A 9 -5.95 11.10 -11.02
CA ILE A 9 -4.69 11.39 -11.69
C ILE A 9 -4.13 10.09 -12.29
N THR A 10 -4.44 9.84 -13.56
CA THR A 10 -4.01 8.63 -14.30
C THR A 10 -2.76 8.88 -15.16
N ASP A 11 -1.89 9.80 -14.74
CA ASP A 11 -0.65 10.09 -15.47
C ASP A 11 0.45 9.08 -15.09
N ASP A 12 0.87 8.27 -16.06
CA ASP A 12 1.92 7.25 -15.91
C ASP A 12 3.32 7.84 -15.66
N SER A 13 3.50 9.15 -15.83
CA SER A 13 4.75 9.85 -15.49
C SER A 13 4.96 9.95 -13.97
N ILE A 14 3.90 9.87 -13.17
CA ILE A 14 3.95 9.90 -11.72
C ILE A 14 4.45 8.55 -11.20
N LYS A 15 5.68 8.54 -10.69
CA LYS A 15 6.33 7.33 -10.17
C LYS A 15 6.14 7.14 -8.68
N VAL A 16 5.98 8.22 -7.93
CA VAL A 16 5.71 8.19 -6.48
C VAL A 16 4.28 8.62 -6.25
N ARG A 17 3.48 7.73 -5.68
CA ARG A 17 2.03 7.89 -5.49
C ARG A 17 1.68 7.79 -4.02
N GLN A 18 0.62 8.48 -3.60
CA GLN A 18 0.16 8.40 -2.22
C GLN A 18 -0.65 7.11 -2.03
N LEU A 19 -0.39 6.37 -0.96
CA LEU A 19 -1.23 5.24 -0.56
C LEU A 19 -2.52 5.77 0.05
N SER A 20 -3.65 5.51 -0.60
CA SER A 20 -4.97 5.89 -0.10
C SER A 20 -5.56 4.79 0.76
N HIS A 21 -5.56 3.54 0.29
CA HIS A 21 -6.07 2.37 1.02
C HIS A 21 -5.14 1.17 0.81
N TYR A 22 -5.19 0.18 1.72
CA TYR A 22 -4.50 -1.09 1.54
C TYR A 22 -5.34 -2.26 2.08
N GLN A 23 -5.08 -3.46 1.57
CA GLN A 23 -5.73 -4.68 2.04
C GLN A 23 -4.76 -5.85 2.04
N PHE A 24 -4.59 -6.47 3.21
CA PHE A 24 -3.95 -7.78 3.31
C PHE A 24 -4.95 -8.88 2.96
N SER A 25 -4.49 -9.90 2.25
CA SER A 25 -5.27 -11.11 2.02
C SER A 25 -4.39 -12.35 2.14
N TRP A 26 -5.02 -13.47 2.49
CA TRP A 26 -4.37 -14.77 2.56
C TRP A 26 -5.15 -15.76 1.72
N ILE A 27 -4.42 -16.49 0.88
CA ILE A 27 -4.95 -17.51 -0.01
C ILE A 27 -4.40 -18.85 0.46
N ALA A 28 -5.30 -19.80 0.74
CA ALA A 28 -4.90 -21.13 1.16
C ALA A 28 -4.06 -21.83 0.09
N GLY A 29 -2.95 -22.43 0.52
CA GLY A 29 -2.17 -23.35 -0.30
C GLY A 29 -2.80 -24.75 -0.31
N ASP A 30 -2.19 -25.64 -1.08
CA ASP A 30 -2.55 -27.06 -1.06
C ASP A 30 -2.30 -27.69 0.32
N ALA A 31 -2.92 -28.85 0.57
CA ALA A 31 -2.78 -29.56 1.83
C ALA A 31 -1.30 -29.82 2.18
N GLY A 32 -0.87 -29.30 3.34
CA GLY A 32 0.50 -29.42 3.83
C GLY A 32 1.47 -28.35 3.31
N ASN A 33 1.03 -27.46 2.42
CA ASN A 33 1.81 -26.33 1.93
C ASN A 33 1.36 -25.01 2.58
N PRO A 34 2.29 -24.05 2.77
CA PRO A 34 1.92 -22.71 3.22
C PRO A 34 0.96 -22.03 2.24
N GLY A 35 0.06 -21.19 2.77
CA GLY A 35 -0.70 -20.27 1.93
C GLY A 35 0.13 -19.07 1.49
N THR A 36 -0.44 -18.28 0.61
CA THR A 36 0.19 -17.08 0.04
C THR A 36 -0.43 -15.84 0.64
N TRP A 37 0.40 -14.94 1.16
CA TRP A 37 -0.03 -13.61 1.55
C TRP A 37 0.07 -12.65 0.37
N THR A 38 -0.93 -11.78 0.24
CA THR A 38 -0.85 -10.63 -0.65
C THR A 38 -1.20 -9.35 0.07
N LEU A 39 -0.61 -8.25 -0.41
CA LEU A 39 -0.93 -6.90 -0.01
C LEU A 39 -1.36 -6.11 -1.26
N GLN A 40 -2.62 -5.70 -1.29
CA GLN A 40 -3.13 -4.78 -2.29
C GLN A 40 -2.91 -3.34 -1.80
N LEU A 41 -2.30 -2.53 -2.64
CA LEU A 41 -2.12 -1.09 -2.45
C LEU A 41 -3.05 -0.37 -3.42
N VAL A 42 -3.88 0.53 -2.90
CA VAL A 42 -4.74 1.42 -3.68
C VAL A 42 -4.16 2.83 -3.57
N LEU A 43 -3.70 3.36 -4.70
CA LEU A 43 -2.94 4.59 -4.77
C LEU A 43 -3.78 5.71 -5.40
N ASP A 44 -3.53 6.94 -4.94
CA ASP A 44 -4.15 8.17 -5.46
C ASP A 44 -5.69 8.06 -5.62
N GLU A 45 -6.39 7.64 -4.56
CA GLU A 45 -7.85 7.43 -4.50
C GLU A 45 -8.38 6.42 -5.53
N GLY A 46 -7.57 5.40 -5.85
CA GLY A 46 -7.92 4.34 -6.80
C GLY A 46 -7.59 4.67 -8.25
N ALA A 47 -6.76 5.69 -8.49
CA ALA A 47 -6.23 5.94 -9.83
C ALA A 47 -5.21 4.87 -10.26
N TRP A 48 -4.60 4.17 -9.30
CA TRP A 48 -3.67 3.06 -9.56
C TRP A 48 -3.79 2.00 -8.46
N GLU A 49 -3.55 0.73 -8.81
CA GLU A 49 -3.50 -0.38 -7.86
C GLU A 49 -2.29 -1.27 -8.11
N GLU A 50 -1.72 -1.78 -7.02
CA GLU A 50 -0.63 -2.76 -7.05
C GLU A 50 -0.96 -3.92 -6.12
N VAL A 51 -0.63 -5.14 -6.52
CA VAL A 51 -0.78 -6.34 -5.69
C VAL A 51 0.58 -6.97 -5.51
N LEU A 52 1.05 -6.99 -4.26
CA LEU A 52 2.34 -7.56 -3.89
C LEU A 52 2.11 -8.95 -3.29
N THR A 53 2.89 -9.92 -3.74
CA THR A 53 3.03 -11.20 -3.04
C THR A 53 4.14 -11.05 -2.01
N ILE A 54 3.82 -11.31 -0.75
CA ILE A 54 4.73 -11.16 0.39
C ILE A 54 4.74 -12.44 1.21
N ASP A 55 5.77 -12.61 2.04
CA ASP A 55 5.77 -13.68 3.03
C ASP A 55 5.06 -13.25 4.32
N ALA A 56 4.99 -14.17 5.29
CA ALA A 56 4.28 -13.91 6.55
C ALA A 56 5.02 -12.92 7.46
N ASP A 57 6.36 -12.89 7.43
CA ASP A 57 7.17 -12.02 8.27
C ASP A 57 7.08 -10.58 7.76
N ASP A 58 7.11 -10.39 6.44
CA ASP A 58 6.85 -9.11 5.80
C ASP A 58 5.42 -8.63 6.07
N ALA A 59 4.42 -9.52 6.01
CA ALA A 59 3.02 -9.15 6.27
C ALA A 59 2.77 -8.66 7.70
N ASP A 60 3.46 -9.23 8.69
CA ASP A 60 3.39 -8.80 10.09
C ASP A 60 4.04 -7.42 10.27
N ASN A 61 5.29 -7.27 9.81
CA ASN A 61 6.01 -5.99 9.89
C ASN A 61 5.28 -4.86 9.16
N LEU A 62 4.72 -5.13 7.98
CA LEU A 62 3.99 -4.14 7.21
C LEU A 62 2.65 -3.76 7.84
N GLN A 63 1.95 -4.69 8.52
CA GLN A 63 0.74 -4.35 9.26
C GLN A 63 1.04 -3.32 10.36
N ASP A 64 2.09 -3.52 11.13
CA ASP A 64 2.49 -2.60 12.20
C ASP A 64 2.88 -1.22 11.64
N LEU A 65 3.71 -1.18 10.60
CA LEU A 65 4.15 0.07 9.99
C LEU A 65 3.01 0.84 9.30
N LEU A 66 2.11 0.14 8.61
CA LEU A 66 0.97 0.78 7.94
C LEU A 66 -0.09 1.26 8.92
N SER A 67 -0.29 0.55 10.04
CA SER A 67 -1.28 0.93 11.06
C SER A 67 -0.89 2.16 11.88
N THR A 68 0.41 2.48 11.92
CA THR A 68 0.97 3.58 12.74
C THR A 68 1.35 4.81 11.91
N ALA A 69 1.50 4.67 10.59
CA ALA A 69 1.90 5.76 9.73
C ALA A 69 0.72 6.67 9.34
N ASP A 70 0.87 7.98 9.58
CA ASP A 70 -0.12 8.97 9.16
C ASP A 70 -0.16 9.16 7.63
N THR A 71 0.96 8.95 6.95
CA THR A 71 1.08 9.13 5.50
C THR A 71 2.09 8.14 4.95
N VAL A 72 1.72 7.48 3.86
CA VAL A 72 2.57 6.49 3.17
C VAL A 72 2.54 6.78 1.67
N PHE A 73 3.71 6.66 1.05
CA PHE A 73 3.88 6.77 -0.39
C PHE A 73 4.46 5.47 -0.95
N TYR A 74 4.22 5.24 -2.24
CA TYR A 74 4.75 4.09 -2.96
C TYR A 74 5.46 4.56 -4.23
N ASP A 75 6.74 4.21 -4.37
CA ASP A 75 7.47 4.35 -5.63
C ASP A 75 7.19 3.12 -6.50
N VAL A 76 6.33 3.29 -7.51
CA VAL A 76 5.92 2.23 -8.44
C VAL A 76 7.11 1.69 -9.22
N SER A 77 8.08 2.55 -9.56
CA SER A 77 9.24 2.14 -10.38
C SER A 77 10.24 1.28 -9.60
N ARG A 78 10.34 1.49 -8.30
CA ARG A 78 11.26 0.78 -7.40
C ARG A 78 10.57 -0.26 -6.53
N GLN A 79 9.25 -0.33 -6.61
CA GLN A 79 8.40 -1.14 -5.73
C GLN A 79 8.74 -0.93 -4.25
N THR A 80 8.78 0.34 -3.83
CA THR A 80 9.25 0.72 -2.49
C THR A 80 8.18 1.50 -1.74
N LEU A 81 7.77 1.01 -0.56
CA LEU A 81 6.96 1.76 0.41
C LEU A 81 7.84 2.75 1.17
N MET A 82 7.36 3.99 1.29
CA MET A 82 7.99 5.07 2.02
C MET A 82 7.03 5.59 3.07
N PHE A 83 7.35 5.33 4.33
CA PHE A 83 6.56 5.76 5.47
C PHE A 83 6.95 7.19 5.86
N GLY A 84 5.94 8.01 6.19
CA GLY A 84 6.15 9.39 6.63
C GLY A 84 7.10 9.50 7.82
N THR A 85 7.70 10.68 8.00
CA THR A 85 8.63 10.90 9.10
C THR A 85 7.90 11.11 10.42
N THR A 86 8.25 10.34 11.46
CA THR A 86 7.85 10.65 12.83
C THR A 86 8.69 11.82 13.36
N PRO A 87 8.07 12.87 13.94
CA PRO A 87 8.81 13.92 14.61
C PRO A 87 9.67 13.35 15.74
N VAL A 88 10.90 13.87 15.89
CA VAL A 88 11.77 13.48 17.00
C VAL A 88 11.09 13.72 18.34
N GLY A 89 11.10 12.72 19.23
CA GLY A 89 10.59 12.83 20.60
C GLY A 89 9.12 12.44 20.83
N HIS A 90 8.42 11.90 19.84
CA HIS A 90 7.16 11.16 20.07
C HIS A 90 7.46 9.67 20.28
N ALA A 91 6.86 9.08 21.31
CA ALA A 91 6.88 7.66 21.66
C ALA A 91 5.46 7.14 21.84
#